data_AF-A0A846CQZ0-F1
#
_entry.id   AF-A0A846CQZ0-F1
#
_cell.length_a   1.000
_cell.length_b   1.000
_cell.length_c   1.000
_cell.angle_alpha   90.00
_cell.angle_beta   90.00
_cell.angle_gamma   90.00
#
_symmetry.space_group_name_H-M   'P 1'
#
loop_
_entity.id
_entity.type
_entity.pdbx_description
1 polymer ?
#
loop_
_entity_poly.entity_id
_entity_poly.type
_entity_poly.pdbx_seq_one_letter_code
_entity_poly.pdbx_strand_id
1 'polypeptide(L)'
;LLKEEKFNHVFCCTDNSPQENYRPTYANIKDVLGLPEEYQEKFIEEGGGDFWFFFSGHGARKDNDQEDYLLPRDASKRDLSGTSVSVTYVRQQLRKAGADKIVVIIDACRENSFSQIGEPIQAQIREMEEILIYSCRPYEKSRELDKVQQGVFTYKLLEAFRKGYVTPQKLDEYLQLEVAKLSNQTPIIRYG
;
A
#
# COMPACT_ATOMS: atom_id res chain seq x y z
N LEU A 1 -7.30 -3.97 14.50
CA LEU A 1 -7.77 -3.33 13.25
C LEU A 1 -8.72 -4.20 12.45
N LEU A 2 -8.28 -5.20 11.67
CA LEU A 2 -9.21 -5.97 10.80
C LEU A 2 -10.31 -6.76 11.55
N LYS A 3 -10.10 -7.08 12.84
CA LYS A 3 -11.11 -7.72 13.70
C LYS A 3 -11.93 -6.73 14.52
N GLU A 4 -11.50 -5.48 14.57
CA GLU A 4 -12.11 -4.40 15.38
C GLU A 4 -12.96 -3.47 14.50
N GLU A 5 -12.66 -3.38 13.21
CA GLU A 5 -13.36 -2.60 12.19
C GLU A 5 -14.24 -3.50 11.30
N LYS A 6 -15.42 -3.02 10.92
CA LYS A 6 -16.40 -3.77 10.13
C LYS A 6 -16.12 -3.65 8.62
N PHE A 7 -15.14 -4.37 8.11
CA PHE A 7 -15.01 -4.57 6.65
C PHE A 7 -16.01 -5.63 6.18
N ASN A 8 -16.77 -5.34 5.13
CA ASN A 8 -17.74 -6.28 4.55
C ASN A 8 -17.04 -7.50 3.93
N HIS A 9 -15.97 -7.24 3.17
CA HIS A 9 -15.19 -8.25 2.45
C HIS A 9 -13.69 -7.98 2.65
N VAL A 10 -12.92 -9.03 2.96
CA VAL A 10 -11.47 -8.92 3.22
C VAL A 10 -10.72 -10.01 2.48
N PHE A 11 -9.81 -9.60 1.60
CA PHE A 11 -8.80 -10.48 1.00
C PHE A 11 -7.48 -10.31 1.73
N CYS A 12 -6.92 -11.39 2.26
CA CYS A 12 -5.67 -11.36 3.01
C CYS A 12 -4.64 -12.27 2.35
N CYS A 13 -3.70 -11.67 1.61
CA CYS A 13 -2.60 -12.41 1.01
C CYS A 13 -1.40 -12.44 1.95
N THR A 14 -0.95 -13.63 2.36
CA THR A 14 0.21 -13.80 3.24
C THR A 14 1.02 -15.02 2.85
N ASP A 15 2.34 -15.01 3.12
CA ASP A 15 3.22 -16.14 2.76
C ASP A 15 2.81 -17.47 3.40
N ASN A 16 2.20 -17.38 4.58
CA ASN A 16 1.72 -18.52 5.37
C ASN A 16 0.24 -18.84 5.11
N SER A 17 -0.37 -18.26 4.08
CA SER A 17 -1.76 -18.58 3.75
C SER A 17 -1.92 -20.08 3.48
N PRO A 18 -2.94 -20.74 4.07
CA PRO A 18 -3.25 -22.14 3.80
C PRO A 18 -3.83 -22.33 2.39
N GLN A 19 -4.39 -21.28 1.81
CA GLN A 19 -4.95 -21.27 0.45
C GLN A 19 -3.92 -20.68 -0.51
N GLU A 20 -3.54 -21.46 -1.53
CA GLU A 20 -2.43 -21.12 -2.43
C GLU A 20 -2.69 -19.86 -3.26
N ASN A 21 -3.93 -19.62 -3.67
CA ASN A 21 -4.38 -18.40 -4.35
C ASN A 21 -4.34 -17.14 -3.48
N TYR A 22 -4.09 -17.27 -2.17
CA TYR A 22 -3.85 -16.14 -1.25
C TYR A 22 -2.41 -16.08 -0.75
N ARG A 23 -1.47 -16.74 -1.42
CA ARG A 23 -0.04 -16.41 -1.26
C ARG A 23 0.30 -15.19 -2.10
N PRO A 24 1.20 -14.28 -1.66
CA PRO A 24 1.44 -13.00 -2.33
C PRO A 24 2.35 -13.16 -3.56
N THR A 25 1.96 -13.99 -4.53
CA THR A 25 2.62 -14.09 -5.85
C THR A 25 2.14 -12.98 -6.78
N TYR A 26 2.89 -12.71 -7.84
CA TYR A 26 2.51 -11.71 -8.84
C TYR A 26 1.11 -11.98 -9.42
N ALA A 27 0.83 -13.23 -9.79
CA ALA A 27 -0.45 -13.65 -10.34
C ALA A 27 -1.58 -13.44 -9.31
N ASN A 28 -1.42 -13.97 -8.10
CA ASN A 28 -2.47 -13.92 -7.08
C ASN A 28 -2.80 -12.48 -6.66
N ILE A 29 -1.78 -11.60 -6.52
CA ILE A 29 -2.02 -10.19 -6.19
C ILE A 29 -2.84 -9.52 -7.29
N LYS A 30 -2.53 -9.81 -8.56
CA LYS A 30 -3.30 -9.25 -9.68
C LYS A 30 -4.71 -9.82 -9.76
N ASP A 31 -4.90 -11.10 -9.47
CA ASP A 31 -6.22 -11.72 -9.45
C ASP A 31 -7.11 -11.10 -8.36
N VAL A 32 -6.56 -10.88 -7.15
CA VAL A 32 -7.28 -10.19 -6.07
C VAL A 32 -7.58 -8.73 -6.42
N LEU A 33 -6.62 -8.00 -6.99
CA LEU A 33 -6.81 -6.61 -7.43
C LEU A 33 -7.82 -6.50 -8.58
N GLY A 34 -7.92 -7.52 -9.42
CA GLY A 34 -8.93 -7.62 -10.46
C GLY A 34 -10.34 -7.78 -9.92
N LEU A 35 -10.49 -8.06 -8.61
CA LEU A 35 -11.71 -8.49 -7.93
C LEU A 35 -12.32 -9.73 -8.59
N PRO A 36 -12.37 -10.89 -7.91
CA PRO A 36 -13.05 -12.05 -8.46
C PRO A 36 -14.50 -11.72 -8.83
N GLU A 37 -15.01 -12.30 -9.91
CA GLU A 37 -16.31 -11.97 -10.52
C GLU A 37 -17.46 -11.96 -9.49
N GLU A 38 -17.48 -12.96 -8.60
CA GLU A 38 -18.46 -13.10 -7.51
C GLU A 38 -18.48 -11.91 -6.53
N TYR A 39 -17.37 -11.17 -6.41
CA TYR A 39 -17.28 -9.96 -5.58
C TYR A 39 -17.56 -8.69 -6.37
N GLN A 40 -17.34 -8.68 -7.68
CA GLN A 40 -17.76 -7.57 -8.53
C GLN A 40 -19.30 -7.46 -8.53
N GLU A 41 -19.99 -8.59 -8.67
CA GLU A 41 -21.46 -8.64 -8.60
C GLU A 41 -21.96 -8.15 -7.24
N LYS A 42 -21.41 -8.67 -6.13
CA LYS A 42 -21.76 -8.23 -4.78
C LYS A 42 -21.50 -6.74 -4.56
N PHE A 43 -20.37 -6.22 -5.04
CA PHE A 43 -20.04 -4.80 -4.90
C PHE A 43 -21.07 -3.91 -5.61
N ILE A 44 -21.55 -4.35 -6.79
CA ILE A 44 -22.63 -3.67 -7.53
C ILE A 44 -23.96 -3.79 -6.78
N GLU A 45 -24.31 -4.98 -6.28
CA GLU A 45 -25.55 -5.23 -5.52
C GLU A 45 -25.63 -4.42 -4.22
N GLU A 46 -24.49 -4.26 -3.53
CA GLU A 46 -24.36 -3.45 -2.31
C GLU A 46 -24.38 -1.94 -2.59
N GLY A 47 -24.35 -1.53 -3.86
CA GLY A 47 -24.47 -0.14 -4.29
C GLY A 47 -23.14 0.63 -4.33
N GLY A 48 -22.00 -0.06 -4.43
CA GLY A 48 -20.67 0.53 -4.37
C GLY A 48 -20.04 0.47 -2.97
N GLY A 49 -19.01 1.27 -2.73
CA GLY A 49 -18.33 1.32 -1.44
C GLY A 49 -16.88 1.78 -1.49
N ASP A 50 -16.22 1.72 -0.32
CA ASP A 50 -14.85 2.17 -0.11
C ASP A 50 -13.86 0.99 -0.26
N PHE A 51 -12.75 1.19 -0.98
CA PHE A 51 -11.65 0.23 -1.02
C PHE A 51 -10.48 0.65 -0.13
N TRP A 52 -9.99 -0.32 0.63
CA TRP A 52 -8.75 -0.22 1.38
C TRP A 52 -7.75 -1.23 0.85
N PHE A 53 -6.61 -0.74 0.38
CA PHE A 53 -5.47 -1.57 0.02
C PHE A 53 -4.33 -1.31 0.99
N PHE A 54 -3.82 -2.37 1.59
CA PHE A 54 -2.66 -2.33 2.46
C PHE A 54 -1.61 -3.33 1.97
N PHE A 55 -0.38 -2.87 1.77
CA PHE A 55 0.76 -3.72 1.46
C PHE A 55 1.86 -3.49 2.49
N SER A 56 2.43 -4.58 3.01
CA SER A 56 3.64 -4.56 3.81
C SER A 56 4.60 -5.63 3.31
N GLY A 57 5.82 -5.23 2.98
CA GLY A 57 6.82 -6.14 2.42
C GLY A 57 7.89 -5.41 1.61
N HIS A 58 8.50 -6.12 0.67
CA HIS A 58 9.54 -5.55 -0.17
C HIS A 58 8.95 -4.63 -1.25
N GLY A 59 9.61 -3.50 -1.44
CA GLY A 59 9.28 -2.51 -2.46
C GLY A 59 10.54 -1.99 -3.13
N ALA A 60 10.35 -1.42 -4.30
CA ALA A 60 11.41 -0.78 -5.07
C ALA A 60 10.85 0.44 -5.79
N ARG A 61 11.68 1.47 -5.95
CA ARG A 61 11.40 2.58 -6.85
C ARG A 61 12.27 2.46 -8.10
N LYS A 62 11.69 2.79 -9.25
CA LYS A 62 12.40 2.79 -10.53
C LYS A 62 12.41 4.21 -11.10
N ASP A 63 13.60 4.74 -11.33
CA ASP A 63 13.78 6.16 -11.67
C ASP A 63 13.28 6.51 -13.08
N ASN A 64 13.36 5.56 -14.02
CA ASN A 64 13.11 5.85 -15.43
C ASN A 64 11.63 6.14 -15.74
N ASP A 65 10.71 5.47 -15.04
CA ASP A 65 9.26 5.67 -15.11
C ASP A 65 8.71 6.37 -13.85
N GLN A 66 9.56 6.54 -12.83
CA GLN A 66 9.22 7.17 -11.56
C GLN A 66 8.12 6.44 -10.78
N GLU A 67 7.98 5.14 -11.03
CA GLU A 67 7.00 4.28 -10.41
C GLU A 67 7.54 3.61 -9.14
N ASP A 68 6.64 3.44 -8.17
CA ASP A 68 6.86 2.59 -7.02
C ASP A 68 6.28 1.20 -7.33
N TYR A 69 7.06 0.16 -7.04
CA TYR A 69 6.70 -1.23 -7.30
C TYR A 69 6.64 -2.01 -5.99
N LEU A 70 5.56 -2.77 -5.82
CA LEU A 70 5.39 -3.77 -4.79
C LEU A 70 6.00 -5.08 -5.29
N LEU A 71 6.81 -5.74 -4.47
CA LEU A 71 7.51 -6.96 -4.85
C LEU A 71 6.79 -8.18 -4.25
N PRO A 72 6.04 -8.93 -5.07
CA PRO A 72 5.56 -10.26 -4.71
C PRO A 72 6.68 -11.20 -4.25
N ARG A 73 6.32 -12.29 -3.57
CA ARG A 73 7.29 -13.30 -3.12
C ARG A 73 8.07 -13.98 -4.24
N ASP A 74 7.52 -14.01 -5.45
CA ASP A 74 8.11 -14.56 -6.67
C ASP A 74 8.68 -13.47 -7.60
N ALA A 75 8.82 -12.24 -7.10
CA ALA A 75 9.43 -11.16 -7.85
C ALA A 75 10.90 -11.48 -8.21
N SER A 76 11.24 -11.23 -9.47
CA SER A 76 12.57 -11.44 -10.03
C SER A 76 13.29 -10.11 -10.18
N LYS A 77 14.48 -10.00 -9.58
CA LYS A 77 15.37 -8.84 -9.79
C LYS A 77 15.80 -8.68 -11.26
N ARG A 78 15.74 -9.75 -12.06
CA ARG A 78 16.09 -9.72 -13.49
C ARG A 78 14.95 -9.18 -14.36
N ASP A 79 13.71 -9.29 -13.89
CA ASP A 79 12.52 -8.85 -14.59
C ASP A 79 11.57 -8.16 -13.61
N LEU A 80 12.04 -7.03 -13.05
CA LEU A 80 11.26 -6.30 -12.06
C LEU A 80 9.92 -5.88 -12.66
N SER A 81 9.91 -5.29 -13.86
CA SER A 81 8.68 -4.78 -14.49
C SER A 81 7.67 -5.89 -14.85
N GLY A 82 8.12 -7.11 -15.18
CA GLY A 82 7.23 -8.24 -15.49
C GLY A 82 6.74 -9.02 -14.27
N THR A 83 7.45 -8.94 -13.13
CA THR A 83 7.17 -9.76 -11.93
C THR A 83 6.83 -8.96 -10.68
N SER A 84 6.67 -7.63 -10.81
CA SER A 84 6.25 -6.75 -9.72
C SER A 84 4.98 -5.98 -10.08
N VAL A 85 4.29 -5.47 -9.07
CA VAL A 85 3.03 -4.76 -9.24
C VAL A 85 3.26 -3.28 -8.96
N SER A 86 3.08 -2.42 -9.97
CA SER A 86 3.22 -0.97 -9.75
C SER A 86 2.08 -0.44 -8.88
N VAL A 87 2.37 0.55 -8.03
CA VAL A 87 1.35 1.24 -7.24
C VAL A 87 0.33 1.91 -8.17
N THR A 88 0.76 2.44 -9.31
CA THR A 88 -0.17 2.96 -10.33
C THR A 88 -1.14 1.89 -10.84
N TYR A 89 -0.70 0.65 -11.07
CA TYR A 89 -1.59 -0.44 -11.46
C TYR A 89 -2.62 -0.74 -10.37
N VAL A 90 -2.20 -0.83 -9.10
CA VAL A 90 -3.10 -1.02 -7.95
C VAL A 90 -4.21 0.03 -7.96
N ARG A 91 -3.83 1.31 -8.03
CA ARG A 91 -4.77 2.44 -8.03
C ARG A 91 -5.74 2.37 -9.21
N GLN A 92 -5.25 2.02 -10.39
CA GLN A 92 -6.08 1.88 -11.58
C GLN A 92 -7.11 0.75 -11.44
N GLN A 93 -6.74 -0.40 -10.86
CA GLN A 93 -7.70 -1.50 -10.66
C GLN A 93 -8.80 -1.12 -9.67
N LEU A 94 -8.42 -0.52 -8.53
CA LEU A 94 -9.40 -0.09 -7.52
C LEU A 94 -10.37 0.97 -8.06
N ARG A 95 -9.90 1.87 -8.93
CA ARG A 95 -10.77 2.84 -9.62
C ARG A 95 -11.71 2.17 -10.62
N LYS A 96 -11.20 1.22 -11.41
CA LYS A 96 -12.01 0.49 -12.40
C LYS A 96 -13.14 -0.30 -11.76
N ALA A 97 -12.92 -0.76 -10.53
CA ALA A 97 -13.94 -1.44 -9.73
C ALA A 97 -15.08 -0.51 -9.25
N GLY A 98 -14.93 0.82 -9.38
CA GLY A 98 -16.00 1.77 -9.07
C GLY A 98 -16.11 2.17 -7.60
N ALA A 99 -15.01 2.17 -6.85
CA ALA A 99 -15.02 2.66 -5.48
C ALA A 99 -15.35 4.15 -5.35
N ASP A 100 -16.10 4.49 -4.29
CA ASP A 100 -16.36 5.86 -3.88
C ASP A 100 -15.09 6.48 -3.31
N LYS A 101 -14.44 5.78 -2.36
CA LYS A 101 -13.16 6.18 -1.76
C LYS A 101 -12.12 5.09 -1.89
N ILE A 102 -10.88 5.51 -2.08
CA ILE A 102 -9.75 4.59 -2.19
C ILE A 102 -8.66 4.99 -1.19
N VAL A 103 -8.36 4.10 -0.25
CA VAL A 103 -7.25 4.26 0.69
C VAL A 103 -6.16 3.25 0.35
N VAL A 104 -4.99 3.73 -0.05
CA VAL A 104 -3.83 2.90 -0.42
C VAL A 104 -2.71 3.17 0.57
N ILE A 105 -2.32 2.15 1.33
CA ILE A 105 -1.27 2.21 2.35
C ILE A 105 -0.14 1.27 1.96
N ILE A 106 1.07 1.82 1.79
CA ILE A 106 2.26 1.08 1.37
C ILE A 106 3.32 1.17 2.47
N ASP A 107 3.56 0.06 3.18
CA ASP A 107 4.67 -0.13 4.10
C ASP A 107 5.79 -0.95 3.44
N ALA A 108 6.57 -0.30 2.59
CA ALA A 108 7.65 -0.92 1.84
C ALA A 108 8.78 0.07 1.55
N CYS A 109 10.00 -0.43 1.32
CA CYS A 109 11.10 0.39 0.85
C CYS A 109 10.78 1.05 -0.50
N ARG A 110 11.31 2.26 -0.69
CA ARG A 110 11.22 3.01 -1.96
C ARG A 110 12.60 3.43 -2.46
N GLU A 111 13.61 2.67 -2.05
CA GLU A 111 14.97 2.85 -2.52
C GLU A 111 15.11 2.38 -3.97
N ASN A 112 16.08 2.96 -4.68
CA ASN A 112 16.31 2.62 -6.06
C ASN A 112 16.95 1.25 -6.18
N SER A 113 16.33 0.39 -6.98
CA SER A 113 16.94 -0.88 -7.39
C SER A 113 17.91 -0.70 -8.56
N PHE A 114 17.85 0.44 -9.25
CA PHE A 114 18.68 0.76 -10.42
C PHE A 114 19.11 2.22 -10.33
N SER A 115 20.41 2.45 -10.30
CA SER A 115 21.04 3.75 -10.14
C SER A 115 20.71 4.69 -11.29
N GLN A 116 19.82 5.67 -11.09
CA GLN A 116 19.85 6.96 -11.82
C GLN A 116 19.02 8.02 -11.08
N ILE A 117 19.66 8.81 -10.23
CA ILE A 117 19.01 9.89 -9.47
C ILE A 117 18.32 10.87 -10.43
N GLY A 118 17.00 10.79 -10.50
CA GLY A 118 16.11 11.77 -11.14
C GLY A 118 15.27 12.46 -10.07
N GLU A 119 15.01 13.75 -10.23
CA GLU A 119 14.10 14.48 -9.35
C GLU A 119 12.68 13.89 -9.40
N PRO A 120 11.99 13.79 -8.26
CA PRO A 120 10.66 13.20 -8.21
C PRO A 120 9.63 14.12 -8.88
N ILE A 121 9.04 13.67 -9.99
CA ILE A 121 7.80 14.20 -10.54
C ILE A 121 6.69 13.88 -9.54
N GLN A 122 6.02 14.93 -9.06
CA GLN A 122 4.78 14.77 -8.31
C GLN A 122 3.77 14.07 -9.21
N ALA A 123 3.48 12.79 -8.93
CA ALA A 123 2.28 12.14 -9.44
C ALA A 123 1.09 13.06 -9.15
N GLN A 124 0.50 13.62 -10.22
CA GLN A 124 -0.64 14.51 -10.10
C GLN A 124 -1.82 13.69 -9.57
N ILE A 125 -2.21 13.96 -8.32
CA ILE A 125 -3.50 13.55 -7.79
C ILE A 125 -4.49 14.56 -8.37
N ARG A 126 -5.00 14.27 -9.57
CA ARG A 126 -6.11 15.05 -10.12
C ARG A 126 -7.42 14.45 -9.59
N GLU A 127 -8.13 15.26 -8.82
CA GLU A 127 -9.60 15.23 -8.64
C GLU A 127 -10.23 13.90 -8.17
N MET A 128 -9.69 13.19 -7.19
CA MET A 128 -10.34 11.97 -6.67
C MET A 128 -10.22 11.82 -5.16
N GLU A 129 -11.27 11.25 -4.54
CA GLU A 129 -11.37 10.84 -3.12
C GLU A 129 -10.40 9.68 -2.78
N GLU A 130 -9.12 9.87 -3.09
CA GLU A 130 -8.05 8.90 -2.91
C GLU A 130 -7.05 9.39 -1.86
N ILE A 131 -6.76 8.53 -0.89
CA ILE A 131 -5.76 8.74 0.16
C ILE A 131 -4.62 7.76 -0.07
N LEU A 132 -3.43 8.29 -0.38
CA LEU A 132 -2.20 7.53 -0.58
C LEU A 132 -1.27 7.75 0.61
N ILE A 133 -0.94 6.68 1.33
CA ILE A 133 -0.08 6.71 2.51
C ILE A 133 1.14 5.82 2.25
N TYR A 134 2.32 6.41 2.30
CA TYR A 134 3.59 5.71 2.21
C TYR A 134 4.32 5.74 3.56
N SER A 135 4.95 4.63 3.91
CA SER A 135 5.74 4.53 5.15
C SER A 135 7.05 5.33 5.13
N CYS A 136 7.56 5.67 3.93
CA CYS A 136 8.78 6.43 3.74
C CYS A 136 8.73 7.32 2.47
N ARG A 137 9.66 8.27 2.36
CA ARG A 137 9.82 9.11 1.16
C ARG A 137 10.39 8.30 -0.01
N PRO A 138 10.28 8.82 -1.26
CA PRO A 138 11.10 8.31 -2.35
C PRO A 138 12.56 8.22 -1.92
N TYR A 139 13.23 7.13 -2.30
CA TYR A 139 14.64 6.88 -2.01
C TYR A 139 14.98 6.57 -0.55
N GLU A 140 13.97 6.40 0.32
CA GLU A 140 14.16 5.94 1.70
C GLU A 140 13.83 4.44 1.88
N LYS A 141 14.35 3.87 2.96
CA LYS A 141 13.99 2.53 3.45
C LYS A 141 12.84 2.61 4.44
N SER A 142 11.87 1.69 4.33
CA SER A 142 10.99 1.39 5.46
C SER A 142 11.69 0.44 6.41
N ARG A 143 11.61 0.72 7.71
CA ARG A 143 12.34 0.00 8.76
C ARG A 143 11.38 -0.83 9.62
N GLU A 144 11.92 -1.93 10.12
CA GLU A 144 11.26 -2.78 11.10
C GLU A 144 11.73 -2.45 12.52
N LEU A 145 10.86 -2.72 13.49
CA LEU A 145 11.17 -2.65 14.91
C LEU A 145 11.41 -4.07 15.43
N ASP A 146 12.68 -4.43 15.61
CA ASP A 146 13.11 -5.80 15.94
C ASP A 146 12.36 -6.41 17.13
N LYS A 147 12.05 -5.61 18.15
CA LYS A 147 11.39 -6.07 19.39
C LYS A 147 9.94 -6.53 19.19
N VAL A 148 9.26 -6.04 18.17
CA VAL A 148 7.84 -6.33 17.90
C VAL A 148 7.63 -7.03 16.55
N GLN A 149 8.72 -7.27 15.79
CA GLN A 149 8.69 -7.89 14.47
C GLN A 149 7.65 -7.26 13.53
N GLN A 150 7.58 -5.93 13.54
CA GLN A 150 6.63 -5.14 12.77
C GLN A 150 7.33 -3.91 12.19
N GLY A 151 6.90 -3.45 11.01
CA GLY A 151 7.31 -2.16 10.46
C GLY A 151 7.06 -1.01 11.44
N VAL A 152 8.03 -0.11 11.61
CA VAL A 152 7.93 1.07 12.50
C VAL A 152 6.70 1.90 12.14
N PHE A 153 6.49 2.12 10.84
CA PHE A 153 5.32 2.82 10.33
C PHE A 153 4.03 2.09 10.67
N THR A 154 3.87 0.81 10.33
CA THR A 154 2.63 0.09 10.62
C THR A 154 2.34 0.05 12.13
N TYR A 155 3.38 -0.11 12.97
CA TYR A 155 3.23 -0.07 14.42
C TYR A 155 2.60 1.26 14.89
N LYS A 156 3.13 2.39 14.41
CA LYS A 156 2.60 3.73 14.75
C LYS A 156 1.27 4.04 14.10
N LEU A 157 1.01 3.57 12.88
CA LEU A 157 -0.29 3.70 12.23
C LEU A 157 -1.40 3.02 13.04
N LEU A 158 -1.16 1.79 13.52
CA LEU A 158 -2.11 1.11 14.40
C LEU A 158 -2.29 1.82 15.74
N GLU A 159 -1.23 2.40 16.31
CA GLU A 159 -1.32 3.23 17.52
C GLU A 159 -2.19 4.48 17.28
N ALA A 160 -2.03 5.15 16.12
CA ALA A 160 -2.83 6.30 15.72
C ALA A 160 -4.32 5.97 15.62
N PHE A 161 -4.67 4.85 14.95
CA PHE A 161 -6.06 4.42 14.82
C PHE A 161 -6.69 4.09 16.16
N ARG A 162 -5.96 3.43 17.08
CA ARG A 162 -6.46 3.16 18.45
C ARG A 162 -6.69 4.44 19.26
N LYS A 163 -6.00 5.54 18.93
CA LYS A 163 -6.22 6.88 19.51
C LYS A 163 -7.39 7.63 18.84
N GLY A 164 -8.03 7.05 17.82
CA GLY A 164 -9.12 7.66 17.06
C GLY A 164 -8.64 8.66 16.00
N TYR A 165 -7.37 8.60 15.59
CA TYR A 165 -6.87 9.45 14.50
C TYR A 165 -7.20 8.79 13.17
N VAL A 166 -8.22 9.30 12.49
CA VAL A 166 -8.75 8.72 11.25
C VAL A 166 -8.76 9.69 10.07
N THR A 167 -8.47 10.98 10.28
CA THR A 167 -8.37 11.96 9.19
C THR A 167 -6.95 12.01 8.63
N PRO A 168 -6.76 12.26 7.31
CA PRO A 168 -5.43 12.37 6.71
C PRO A 168 -4.52 13.36 7.45
N GLN A 169 -5.05 14.53 7.82
CA GLN A 169 -4.29 15.54 8.57
C GLN A 169 -3.80 15.02 9.93
N LYS A 170 -4.68 14.43 10.75
CA LYS A 170 -4.29 13.93 12.08
C LYS A 170 -3.31 12.76 11.99
N LEU A 171 -3.50 11.91 10.98
CA LEU A 171 -2.57 10.82 10.70
C LEU A 171 -1.20 11.35 10.32
N ASP A 172 -1.13 12.36 9.44
CA ASP A 172 0.14 12.95 9.01
C ASP A 172 0.88 13.58 10.20
N GLU A 173 0.23 14.50 10.92
CA GLU A 173 0.80 15.15 12.10
C GLU A 173 1.37 14.14 13.11
N TYR A 174 0.59 13.10 13.43
CA TYR A 174 1.00 12.07 14.37
C TYR A 174 2.14 11.20 13.83
N LEU A 175 2.04 10.73 12.59
CA LEU A 175 3.01 9.80 12.01
C LEU A 175 4.36 10.48 11.75
N GLN A 176 4.38 11.73 11.29
CA GLN A 176 5.61 12.51 11.13
C GLN A 176 6.38 12.57 12.46
N LEU A 177 5.69 12.84 13.56
CA LEU A 177 6.30 12.98 14.88
C LEU A 177 6.73 11.64 15.48
N GLU A 178 5.88 10.62 15.42
CA GLU A 178 6.09 9.37 16.15
C GLU A 178 7.01 8.39 15.43
N VAL A 179 7.03 8.40 14.09
CA VAL A 179 7.95 7.56 13.32
C VAL A 179 9.38 8.09 13.40
N ALA A 180 9.55 9.43 13.42
CA ALA A 180 10.85 10.08 13.56
C ALA A 180 11.54 9.79 14.92
N LYS A 181 10.76 9.48 15.96
CA LYS A 181 11.30 9.06 17.28
C LYS A 181 11.95 7.68 17.25
N LEU A 182 11.59 6.84 16.28
CA LEU A 182 11.98 5.43 16.22
C LEU A 182 12.86 5.09 15.03
N SER A 183 12.91 5.95 14.02
CA SER A 183 13.61 5.70 12.76
C SER A 183 13.89 6.99 11.99
N ASN A 184 14.73 6.90 10.96
CA ASN A 184 15.00 8.02 10.05
C ASN A 184 14.12 7.98 8.79
N GLN A 185 13.03 7.18 8.78
CA GLN A 185 12.11 7.16 7.65
C GLN A 185 11.06 8.26 7.84
N THR A 186 10.59 8.82 6.73
CA THR A 186 9.59 9.90 6.77
C THR A 186 8.32 9.47 6.06
N PRO A 187 7.21 9.21 6.77
CA PRO A 187 5.93 8.90 6.14
C PRO A 187 5.47 10.01 5.20
N ILE A 188 4.65 9.66 4.20
CA ILE A 188 3.99 10.65 3.34
C ILE A 188 2.52 10.29 3.24
N ILE A 189 1.64 11.25 3.53
CA ILE A 189 0.23 11.16 3.19
C ILE A 189 -0.07 12.13 2.06
N ARG A 190 -0.77 11.66 1.03
CA ARG A 190 -1.30 12.49 -0.05
C ARG A 190 -2.78 12.24 -0.19
N TYR A 191 -3.55 13.31 -0.26
CA TYR A 191 -5.00 13.32 -0.37
C TYR A 191 -5.42 14.59 -1.10
N GLY A 192 -6.54 14.54 -1.81
CA GLY A 192 -7.11 15.65 -2.59
C GLY A 192 -8.59 15.81 -2.30
#